data_AF-A0A6L8H3L0-F1
#
_entry.id   AF-A0A6L8H3L0-F1
#
_cell.length_a   1.000
_cell.length_b   1.000
_cell.length_c   1.000
_cell.angle_alpha   90.00
_cell.angle_beta   90.00
_cell.angle_gamma   90.00
#
_symmetry.space_group_name_H-M   'P 1'
#
loop_
_entity.id
_entity.type
_entity.pdbx_description
1 polymer ?
#
loop_
_entity_poly.entity_id
_entity_poly.type
_entity_poly.pdbx_seq_one_letter_code
_entity_poly.pdbx_strand_id
1 'polypeptide(L)'
;VQLADDWLDYPADEQNLGKTLGQDLMQGMVTLPLIHVLPRLPADDRQSLVAKIERNTVEEGDLLRLTASMHDHGSLGYTRARSREYIDAALSNLTTFDDSTAKRALIVVADYMVNRDS
;
A
#
# COMPACT_ATOMS: atom_id res chain seq x y z
N VAL A 1 -18.48 -2.00 -3.49
CA VAL A 1 -17.56 -2.42 -2.40
C VAL A 1 -16.44 -3.20 -3.06
N GLN A 2 -15.60 -2.49 -3.83
CA GLN A 2 -14.56 -3.09 -4.69
C GLN A 2 -13.18 -2.55 -4.32
N LEU A 3 -13.10 -1.31 -3.81
CA LEU A 3 -11.86 -0.74 -3.24
C LEU A 3 -11.32 -1.47 -2.00
N ALA A 4 -12.15 -2.29 -1.34
CA ALA A 4 -11.77 -2.97 -0.10
C ALA A 4 -11.05 -4.30 -0.35
N ASP A 5 -11.30 -4.96 -1.49
CA ASP A 5 -10.72 -6.27 -1.78
C ASP A 5 -9.30 -6.17 -2.37
N ASP A 6 -8.99 -5.09 -3.11
CA ASP A 6 -7.71 -4.98 -3.84
C ASP A 6 -6.50 -4.64 -2.94
N TRP A 7 -6.69 -4.18 -1.69
CA TRP A 7 -5.57 -3.88 -0.76
C TRP A 7 -5.13 -5.11 0.06
N LEU A 8 -5.97 -6.15 0.17
CA LEU A 8 -5.96 -7.08 1.30
C LEU A 8 -5.24 -8.42 1.07
N ASP A 9 -4.28 -8.48 0.14
CA ASP A 9 -3.43 -9.68 -0.05
C ASP A 9 -1.93 -9.44 0.21
N TYR A 10 -1.59 -8.54 1.14
CA TYR A 10 -0.22 -8.40 1.67
C TYR A 10 -0.01 -9.11 3.02
N PRO A 11 0.25 -10.42 3.02
CA PRO A 11 0.97 -11.11 4.08
C PRO A 11 2.34 -10.48 4.31
N ALA A 12 2.81 -10.61 5.54
CA ALA A 12 4.21 -10.43 5.97
C ALA A 12 5.20 -11.42 5.30
N ASP A 13 4.89 -11.86 4.07
CA ASP A 13 5.60 -12.82 3.26
C ASP A 13 5.93 -12.14 1.92
N GLU A 14 7.22 -12.01 1.61
CA GLU A 14 7.74 -11.37 0.40
C GLU A 14 7.05 -11.89 -0.87
N GLN A 15 6.65 -13.16 -0.87
CA GLN A 15 5.96 -13.78 -1.99
C GLN A 15 4.56 -13.21 -2.24
N ASN A 16 3.79 -12.94 -1.20
CA ASN A 16 2.41 -12.47 -1.37
C ASN A 16 2.36 -10.96 -1.62
N LEU A 17 3.23 -10.20 -0.96
CA LEU A 17 3.55 -8.82 -1.31
C LEU A 17 3.90 -8.68 -2.80
N GLY A 18 4.77 -9.55 -3.31
CA GLY A 18 5.12 -9.59 -4.73
C GLY A 18 3.92 -9.85 -5.65
N LYS A 19 2.99 -10.74 -5.26
CA LYS A 19 1.77 -11.04 -6.03
C LYS A 19 0.83 -9.86 -6.12
N THR A 20 0.49 -9.23 -4.99
CA THR A 20 -0.40 -8.07 -4.98
C THR A 20 0.22 -6.90 -5.72
N LEU A 21 1.52 -6.65 -5.54
CA LEU A 21 2.23 -5.63 -6.30
C LEU A 21 2.17 -5.90 -7.81
N GLY A 22 2.32 -7.16 -8.22
CA GLY A 22 2.14 -7.56 -9.62
C GLY A 22 0.73 -7.28 -10.14
N GLN A 23 -0.31 -7.56 -9.35
CA GLN A 23 -1.70 -7.26 -9.70
C GLN A 23 -1.95 -5.76 -9.86
N ASP A 24 -1.49 -4.95 -8.92
CA ASP A 24 -1.60 -3.48 -8.98
C ASP A 24 -0.94 -2.94 -10.26
N LEU A 25 0.28 -3.39 -10.56
CA LEU A 25 1.02 -2.95 -11.74
C LEU A 25 0.32 -3.35 -13.05
N MET A 26 -0.25 -4.55 -13.13
CA MET A 26 -1.03 -4.98 -14.30
C MET A 26 -2.30 -4.14 -14.49
N GLN A 27 -2.88 -3.60 -13.41
CA GLN A 27 -4.01 -2.68 -13.45
C GLN A 27 -3.58 -1.22 -13.71
N GLY A 28 -2.28 -0.95 -13.86
CA GLY A 28 -1.75 0.40 -14.01
C GLY A 28 -1.81 1.23 -12.72
N MET A 29 -1.99 0.58 -11.57
CA MET A 29 -2.01 1.22 -10.27
C MET A 29 -0.59 1.35 -9.72
N VAL A 30 -0.25 2.57 -9.31
CA VAL A 30 1.01 2.88 -8.63
C VAL A 30 0.70 3.20 -7.17
N THR A 31 1.00 2.27 -6.27
CA THR A 31 0.62 2.35 -4.85
C THR A 31 1.68 3.03 -3.98
N LEU A 32 1.30 3.44 -2.77
CA LEU A 32 2.16 4.14 -1.81
C LEU A 32 3.50 3.45 -1.50
N PRO A 33 3.58 2.11 -1.31
CA PRO A 33 4.86 1.42 -1.13
C PRO A 33 5.80 1.62 -2.31
N LEU A 34 5.25 1.60 -3.54
CA LEU A 34 6.00 1.78 -4.78
C LEU A 34 6.50 3.23 -4.93
N ILE A 35 5.63 4.21 -4.66
CA ILE A 35 5.99 5.64 -4.65
C ILE A 35 7.10 5.92 -3.63
N HIS A 36 7.08 5.22 -2.50
CA HIS A 36 8.11 5.37 -1.47
C HIS A 36 9.46 4.78 -1.91
N VAL A 37 9.49 3.56 -2.46
CA VAL A 37 10.76 2.89 -2.79
C VAL A 37 11.41 3.43 -4.07
N LEU A 38 10.63 3.80 -5.09
CA LEU A 38 11.15 4.24 -6.40
C LEU A 38 12.26 5.31 -6.34
N PRO A 39 12.12 6.43 -5.61
CA PRO A 39 13.16 7.46 -5.55
C PRO A 39 14.42 7.01 -4.79
N ARG A 40 14.37 5.89 -4.06
CA ARG A 40 15.47 5.35 -3.26
C ARG A 40 16.27 4.27 -4.00
N LEU A 41 15.75 3.76 -5.12
CA LEU A 41 16.47 2.84 -5.97
C LEU A 41 17.64 3.53 -6.70
N PRO A 42 18.71 2.78 -7.04
CA PRO A 42 19.75 3.25 -7.96
C PRO A 42 19.13 3.79 -9.26
N ALA A 43 19.78 4.80 -9.87
CA ALA A 43 19.22 5.49 -11.02
C ALA A 43 18.91 4.55 -12.20
N ASP A 44 19.83 3.62 -12.49
CA ASP A 44 19.70 2.64 -13.57
C ASP A 44 18.57 1.64 -13.28
N ASP A 45 18.48 1.14 -12.05
CA ASP A 45 17.42 0.22 -11.61
C ASP A 45 16.05 0.89 -11.67
N ARG A 46 15.95 2.13 -11.19
CA ARG A 46 14.73 2.94 -11.26
C ARG A 46 14.30 3.15 -12.70
N GLN A 47 15.22 3.55 -13.58
CA GLN A 47 14.90 3.80 -14.98
C GLN A 47 14.45 2.53 -15.71
N SER A 48 15.14 1.42 -15.46
CA SER A 48 14.77 0.10 -16.00
C SER A 48 13.38 -0.33 -15.53
N LEU A 49 13.10 -0.20 -14.23
CA LEU A 49 11.81 -0.59 -13.66
C LEU A 49 10.67 0.29 -14.19
N VAL A 50 10.85 1.61 -14.28
CA VAL A 50 9.84 2.53 -14.84
C VAL A 50 9.55 2.17 -16.30
N ALA A 51 10.57 1.92 -17.12
CA ALA A 51 10.38 1.52 -18.51
C ALA A 51 9.62 0.20 -18.64
N LYS A 52 9.86 -0.76 -17.73
CA LYS A 52 9.11 -2.03 -17.69
C LYS A 52 7.66 -1.84 -17.26
N ILE A 53 7.39 -0.96 -16.29
CA ILE A 53 6.03 -0.62 -15.87
C ILE A 53 5.27 0.03 -17.02
N GLU A 54 5.85 1.03 -17.70
CA GLU A 54 5.22 1.73 -18.84
C GLU A 54 4.90 0.79 -20.02
N ARG A 55 5.76 -0.21 -20.25
CA ARG A 55 5.59 -1.20 -21.33
C ARG A 55 4.77 -2.42 -20.91
N ASN A 56 4.35 -2.49 -19.64
CA ASN A 56 3.71 -3.66 -19.05
C ASN A 56 4.53 -4.96 -19.25
N THR A 57 5.84 -4.88 -19.07
CA THR A 57 6.81 -5.98 -19.22
C THR A 57 7.55 -6.28 -17.90
N VAL A 58 6.88 -6.10 -16.76
CA VAL A 58 7.42 -6.43 -15.44
C VAL A 58 7.38 -7.94 -15.25
N GLU A 59 8.50 -8.54 -14.86
CA GLU A 59 8.62 -9.99 -14.64
C GLU A 59 8.69 -10.32 -13.14
N GLU A 60 8.47 -11.58 -12.78
CA GLU A 60 8.53 -12.05 -11.38
C GLU A 60 9.87 -11.72 -10.70
N GLY A 61 10.98 -11.81 -11.44
CA GLY A 61 12.31 -11.43 -10.94
C GLY A 61 12.44 -9.93 -10.65
N ASP A 62 11.69 -9.05 -11.33
CA ASP A 62 11.64 -7.63 -10.99
C ASP A 62 10.81 -7.39 -9.74
N LEU A 63 9.68 -8.09 -9.61
CA LEU A 63 8.82 -8.02 -8.43
C LEU A 63 9.57 -8.45 -7.16
N LEU A 64 10.34 -9.54 -7.21
CA LEU A 64 11.14 -10.00 -6.07
C LEU A 64 12.19 -8.97 -5.65
N ARG A 65 12.94 -8.39 -6.60
CA ARG A 65 13.94 -7.34 -6.29
C ARG A 65 13.29 -6.09 -5.70
N LEU A 66 12.14 -5.71 -6.25
CA LEU A 66 11.38 -4.55 -5.83
C LEU A 66 10.81 -4.74 -4.42
N THR A 67 10.24 -5.91 -4.14
CA THR A 67 9.80 -6.34 -2.81
C THR A 67 10.93 -6.28 -1.79
N ALA A 68 12.09 -6.86 -2.10
CA ALA A 68 13.26 -6.82 -1.21
C ALA A 68 13.68 -5.36 -0.95
N SER A 69 13.71 -4.53 -1.99
CA SER A 69 14.01 -3.10 -1.85
C SER A 69 12.98 -2.37 -0.99
N MET A 70 11.70 -2.71 -1.09
CA MET A 70 10.64 -2.14 -0.25
C MET A 70 10.81 -2.52 1.22
N HIS A 71 11.22 -3.75 1.49
CA HIS A 71 11.54 -4.21 2.82
C HIS A 71 12.74 -3.44 3.39
N ASP A 72 13.85 -3.39 2.65
CA ASP A 72 15.09 -2.74 3.08
C ASP A 72 14.93 -1.24 3.35
N HIS A 73 14.08 -0.57 2.56
CA HIS A 73 13.80 0.86 2.73
C HIS A 73 12.63 1.15 3.68
N GLY A 74 12.03 0.13 4.30
CA GLY A 74 10.92 0.29 5.24
C GLY A 74 9.65 0.85 4.61
N SER A 75 9.42 0.62 3.31
CA SER A 75 8.27 1.16 2.56
C SER A 75 6.93 0.67 3.09
N LEU A 76 6.88 -0.55 3.64
CA LEU A 76 5.70 -1.09 4.32
C LEU A 76 5.38 -0.30 5.59
N GLY A 77 6.38 -0.08 6.44
CA GLY A 77 6.24 0.72 7.66
C GLY A 77 5.84 2.16 7.36
N TYR A 78 6.44 2.77 6.34
CA TYR A 78 6.06 4.08 5.83
C TYR A 78 4.60 4.12 5.40
N THR A 79 4.16 3.14 4.61
CA THR A 79 2.78 3.09 4.11
C THR A 79 1.81 2.89 5.26
N ARG A 80 2.11 2.02 6.23
CA ARG A 80 1.30 1.83 7.43
C ARG A 80 1.17 3.12 8.24
N ALA A 81 2.25 3.84 8.45
CA ALA A 81 2.24 5.13 9.16
C ALA A 81 1.40 6.18 8.42
N ARG A 82 1.53 6.27 7.09
CA ARG A 82 0.70 7.17 6.27
C ARG A 82 -0.78 6.81 6.29
N SER A 83 -1.11 5.53 6.20
CA SER A 83 -2.50 5.07 6.31
C SER A 83 -3.09 5.45 7.67
N ARG A 84 -2.30 5.32 8.75
CA ARG A 84 -2.70 5.77 10.09
C ARG A 84 -2.96 7.27 10.14
N GLU A 85 -2.08 8.09 9.58
CA GLU A 85 -2.26 9.55 9.52
C GLU A 85 -3.57 9.94 8.81
N TYR A 86 -3.87 9.32 7.67
CA TYR A 86 -5.12 9.59 6.95
C TYR A 86 -6.36 9.21 7.75
N ILE A 87 -6.31 8.08 8.45
CA ILE A 87 -7.42 7.61 9.28
C ILE A 87 -7.60 8.49 10.51
N ASP A 88 -6.52 8.87 11.20
CA ASP A 88 -6.59 9.80 12.33
C ASP A 88 -7.16 11.17 11.89
N ALA A 89 -6.79 11.65 10.70
CA ALA A 89 -7.39 12.86 10.13
C ALA A 89 -8.89 12.70 9.83
N ALA A 90 -9.30 11.55 9.27
CA ALA A 90 -10.71 11.24 9.03
C ALA A 90 -11.51 11.15 10.34
N LEU A 91 -10.97 10.48 11.35
CA LEU A 91 -11.56 10.37 12.70
C LEU A 91 -11.68 11.75 13.37
N SER A 92 -10.66 12.60 13.22
CA SER A 92 -10.69 13.97 13.72
C SER A 92 -11.82 14.78 13.09
N ASN A 93 -12.07 14.63 11.78
CA ASN A 93 -13.20 15.29 11.13
C ASN A 93 -14.56 14.79 11.65
N LEU A 94 -14.67 13.52 12.05
CA LEU A 94 -15.90 12.98 12.64
C LEU A 94 -16.23 13.57 14.03
N THR A 95 -15.28 14.22 14.71
CA THR A 95 -15.54 14.88 16.01
C THR A 95 -16.56 16.01 15.92
N THR A 96 -16.72 16.62 14.74
CA THR A 96 -17.70 17.69 14.46
C THR A 96 -19.15 17.21 14.43
N PHE A 97 -19.39 15.90 14.33
CA PHE A 97 -20.73 15.32 14.35
C PHE A 97 -21.11 14.85 15.74
N ASP A 98 -22.39 14.95 16.09
CA ASP A 98 -22.93 14.38 17.32
C ASP A 98 -22.69 12.87 17.42
N ASP A 99 -22.59 12.35 18.65
CA ASP A 99 -22.42 10.92 18.86
C ASP A 99 -23.65 10.16 18.34
N SER A 100 -23.40 9.18 17.48
CA SER A 100 -24.44 8.40 16.82
C SER A 100 -23.93 7.01 16.52
N THR A 101 -24.86 6.07 16.34
CA THR A 101 -24.52 4.69 15.96
C THR A 101 -23.73 4.64 14.64
N ALA A 102 -24.03 5.53 13.69
CA ALA A 102 -23.29 5.64 12.44
C ALA A 102 -21.85 6.14 12.64
N LYS A 103 -21.65 7.16 13.48
CA LYS A 103 -20.31 7.66 13.83
C LYS A 103 -19.48 6.58 14.50
N ARG A 104 -20.05 5.85 15.47
CA ARG A 104 -19.36 4.72 16.13
C ARG A 104 -19.00 3.59 15.17
N ALA A 105 -19.90 3.25 14.25
CA ALA A 105 -19.61 2.24 13.22
C ALA A 105 -18.47 2.66 12.29
N LEU A 106 -18.43 3.93 11.85
CA LEU A 106 -17.33 4.46 11.04
C LEU A 106 -16.00 4.45 11.80
N ILE A 107 -16.00 4.79 13.09
CA ILE A 107 -14.81 4.72 13.94
C ILE A 107 -14.30 3.28 14.03
N VAL A 108 -15.19 2.31 14.30
CA VAL A 108 -14.83 0.88 14.39
C VAL A 108 -14.29 0.35 13.07
N VAL A 109 -14.88 0.71 11.93
CA VAL A 109 -14.39 0.31 10.61
C VAL A 109 -13.02 0.92 10.32
N ALA A 110 -12.81 2.19 10.64
CA ALA A 110 -11.54 2.87 10.44
C ALA A 110 -10.43 2.28 11.33
N ASP A 111 -10.70 2.02 12.61
CA ASP A 111 -9.75 1.36 13.51
C ASP A 111 -9.44 -0.07 13.06
N TYR A 112 -10.44 -0.80 12.58
CA TYR A 112 -10.26 -2.15 12.04
C TYR A 112 -9.39 -2.15 10.76
N MET A 113 -9.53 -1.14 9.90
CA MET A 113 -8.69 -1.02 8.69
C MET A 113 -7.21 -0.79 8.99
N VAL A 114 -6.86 -0.27 10.18
CA VAL A 114 -5.46 -0.02 10.57
C VAL A 114 -4.88 -1.11 11.46
N ASN A 115 -5.68 -1.68 12.37
CA ASN A 115 -5.19 -2.55 13.44
C ASN A 115 -5.32 -4.04 13.14
N ARG A 116 -5.60 -4.45 11.90
CA ARG A 116 -5.79 -5.86 11.57
C ARG A 116 -4.46 -6.62 11.38
N ASP A 117 -3.74 -6.79 12.49
CA ASP A 117 -2.65 -7.76 12.68
C ASP A 117 -3.08 -8.72 13.82
N SER A 118 -3.94 -9.71 13.55
CA SER A 118 -4.16 -10.89 14.41
C SER A 118 -4.82 -12.01 13.62
#